data_AF-A0A9L0K448-F1
#
_entry.id   AF-A0A9L0K448-F1
#
_cell.length_a   1.000
_cell.length_b   1.000
_cell.length_c   1.000
_cell.angle_alpha   90.00
_cell.angle_beta   90.00
_cell.angle_gamma   90.00
#
_symmetry.space_group_name_H-M   'P 1'
#
loop_
_entity.id
_entity.type
_entity.pdbx_description
1 polymer ?
#
loop_
_entity_poly.entity_id
_entity_poly.type
_entity_poly.pdbx_seq_one_letter_code
_entity_poly.pdbx_strand_id
1 'polypeptide(L)'
;MATVTELKAVLKDTLEKRGVLGHLRARIRAEVFNALDDESEPPPPLSHENLLINELIREYLEFNKYKYTASVLMADGLGRKGKGTSADIEEPPVSPAVKR
;
A
#
# COMPACT_ATOMS: atom_id res chain seq x y z
N MET A 1 31.29 -37.99 18.16
CA MET A 1 31.01 -36.64 18.70
C MET A 1 30.13 -35.93 17.70
N ALA A 2 29.01 -35.32 18.13
CA ALA A 2 28.13 -34.61 17.22
C ALA A 2 28.85 -33.39 16.62
N THR A 3 28.79 -33.24 15.31
CA THR A 3 29.42 -32.11 14.62
C THR A 3 28.56 -30.85 14.78
N VAL A 4 29.18 -29.67 14.73
CA VAL A 4 28.47 -28.37 14.82
C VAL A 4 27.38 -28.25 13.75
N THR A 5 27.61 -28.87 12.59
CA THR A 5 26.67 -28.96 11.47
C THR A 5 25.42 -29.77 11.79
N GLU A 6 25.56 -30.92 12.46
CA GLU A 6 24.42 -31.75 12.89
C GLU A 6 23.59 -31.04 13.97
N LEU A 7 24.25 -30.38 14.93
CA LEU A 7 23.59 -29.58 15.96
C LEU A 7 22.77 -28.44 15.34
N LYS A 8 23.33 -27.74 14.34
CA LYS A 8 22.63 -26.68 13.61
C LYS A 8 21.42 -27.22 12.84
N ALA A 9 21.54 -28.39 12.23
CA ALA A 9 20.46 -29.03 11.49
C ALA A 9 19.30 -29.41 12.43
N VAL A 10 19.60 -30.09 13.54
CA VAL A 10 18.59 -30.49 14.54
C VAL A 10 17.89 -29.29 15.15
N LEU A 11 18.62 -28.21 15.45
CA LEU A 11 18.03 -26.97 15.97
C LEU A 11 17.08 -26.34 14.95
N LYS A 12 17.49 -26.26 13.68
CA LYS A 12 16.65 -25.73 12.60
C LYS A 12 15.36 -26.54 12.45
N ASP A 13 15.46 -27.86 12.37
CA ASP A 13 14.29 -28.75 12.26
C ASP A 13 13.34 -28.62 13.46
N THR A 14 13.90 -28.46 14.66
CA THR A 14 13.12 -28.27 15.89
C THR A 14 12.35 -26.94 15.85
N LEU A 15 13.00 -25.86 15.40
CA LEU A 15 12.37 -24.54 15.27
C LEU A 15 11.34 -24.50 14.13
N GLU A 16 11.53 -25.27 13.06
CA GLU A 16 10.54 -25.43 11.98
C GLU A 16 9.32 -26.23 12.46
N LYS A 17 9.52 -27.36 13.15
CA LYS A 17 8.42 -28.18 13.70
C LYS A 17 7.58 -27.43 14.75
N ARG A 18 8.21 -26.56 15.54
CA ARG A 18 7.52 -25.69 16.50
C ARG A 18 6.82 -24.49 15.84
N GLY A 19 6.98 -24.28 14.53
CA GLY A 19 6.41 -23.13 13.79
C GLY A 19 7.11 -21.79 14.03
N VAL A 20 8.00 -21.71 15.04
CA VAL A 20 8.69 -20.47 15.45
C VAL A 20 9.58 -19.93 14.34
N LEU A 21 10.27 -20.81 13.59
CA LEU A 21 11.13 -20.35 12.49
C LEU A 21 10.33 -19.70 11.36
N GLY A 22 9.12 -20.20 11.09
CA GLY A 22 8.20 -19.62 10.11
C GLY A 22 7.75 -18.22 10.53
N HIS A 23 7.34 -18.06 11.79
CA HIS A 23 6.97 -16.77 12.36
C HIS A 23 8.13 -15.77 12.32
N LEU A 24 9.35 -16.20 12.67
CA LEU A 24 10.53 -15.34 12.64
C LEU A 24 10.85 -14.87 11.20
N ARG A 25 10.81 -15.77 10.22
CA ARG A 25 11.00 -15.42 8.80
C ARG A 25 9.93 -14.44 8.32
N ALA A 26 8.67 -14.64 8.69
CA ALA A 26 7.58 -13.74 8.34
C ALA A 26 7.81 -12.34 8.93
N ARG A 27 8.21 -12.27 10.21
CA ARG A 27 8.47 -10.99 10.89
C ARG A 27 9.66 -10.24 10.29
N ILE A 28 10.73 -10.95 9.93
CA ILE A 28 11.87 -10.35 9.21
C ILE A 28 11.42 -9.81 7.86
N ARG A 29 10.61 -10.55 7.09
CA ARG A 29 10.09 -10.06 5.81
C ARG A 29 9.22 -8.83 5.96
N ALA A 30 8.35 -8.78 6.97
CA ALA A 30 7.54 -7.61 7.27
C ALA A 30 8.41 -6.40 7.63
N GLU A 31 9.42 -6.58 8.48
CA GLU A 31 10.32 -5.49 8.88
C GLU A 31 11.15 -4.97 7.70
N VAL A 32 11.65 -5.87 6.85
CA VAL A 32 12.37 -5.49 5.62
C VAL A 32 11.45 -4.76 4.66
N PHE A 33 10.19 -5.22 4.50
CA PHE A 33 9.21 -4.53 3.68
C PHE A 33 8.97 -3.12 4.22
N ASN A 34 8.65 -2.96 5.49
CA ASN A 34 8.42 -1.65 6.12
C ASN A 34 9.64 -0.72 6.05
N ALA A 35 10.86 -1.24 6.11
CA ALA A 35 12.07 -0.43 6.00
C ALA A 35 12.38 0.01 4.56
N LEU A 36 11.85 -0.71 3.57
CA LEU A 36 11.94 -0.38 2.15
C LEU A 36 10.72 0.41 1.64
N ASP A 37 9.58 0.27 2.30
CA ASP A 37 8.34 0.95 1.98
C ASP A 37 8.49 2.42 2.38
N ASP A 38 8.78 3.26 1.39
CA ASP A 38 8.93 4.69 1.59
C ASP A 38 7.52 5.31 1.69
N GLU A 39 6.93 5.25 2.88
CA GLU A 39 5.64 5.89 3.22
C GLU A 39 5.66 7.42 2.98
N SER A 40 6.82 8.01 2.67
CA SER A 40 6.93 9.41 2.29
C SER A 40 6.53 9.70 0.83
N GLU A 41 6.52 8.67 -0.05
CA GLU A 41 6.04 8.85 -1.41
C GLU A 41 4.52 8.97 -1.41
N PRO A 42 3.96 10.12 -1.80
CA PRO A 42 2.52 10.25 -1.90
C PRO A 42 2.01 9.24 -2.94
N PRO A 43 0.88 8.56 -2.68
CA PRO A 43 0.30 7.66 -3.66
C PRO A 43 0.10 8.41 -4.98
N PRO A 44 0.30 7.74 -6.13
CA PRO A 44 0.21 8.40 -7.43
C PRO A 44 -1.16 9.10 -7.56
N PRO A 45 -1.20 10.31 -8.14
CA PRO A 45 -2.43 11.06 -8.27
C PRO A 45 -3.46 10.24 -9.06
N LEU A 46 -4.68 10.14 -8.52
CA LEU A 46 -5.77 9.42 -9.17
C LEU A 46 -6.16 10.14 -10.47
N SER A 47 -5.81 9.54 -11.61
CA SER A 47 -6.26 10.00 -12.92
C SER A 47 -7.76 9.77 -13.10
N HIS A 48 -8.38 10.52 -14.01
CA HIS A 48 -9.79 10.32 -14.35
C HIS A 48 -10.05 8.90 -14.89
N GLU A 49 -9.12 8.35 -15.66
CA GLU A 49 -9.18 6.98 -16.18
C GLU A 49 -9.16 5.95 -15.05
N ASN A 50 -8.31 6.15 -14.03
CA ASN A 50 -8.24 5.26 -12.88
C ASN A 50 -9.53 5.32 -12.03
N LEU A 51 -10.15 6.50 -11.90
CA LEU A 51 -11.47 6.60 -11.26
C LEU A 51 -12.54 5.82 -12.03
N LEU A 52 -12.55 5.92 -13.36
CA LEU A 52 -13.48 5.15 -14.19
C LEU A 52 -13.25 3.64 -14.03
N ILE A 53 -12.00 3.19 -14.08
CA ILE A 53 -11.64 1.78 -13.88
C ILE A 53 -12.11 1.29 -12.50
N ASN A 54 -11.89 2.07 -11.44
CA ASN A 54 -12.31 1.72 -10.09
C ASN A 54 -13.84 1.57 -9.99
N GLU A 55 -14.60 2.47 -10.63
CA GLU A 55 -16.07 2.38 -10.67
C GLU A 55 -16.55 1.15 -11.46
N LEU A 56 -15.91 0.82 -12.59
CA LEU A 56 -16.24 -0.37 -13.36
C LEU A 56 -15.97 -1.66 -12.56
N ILE A 57 -14.87 -1.70 -11.81
CA ILE A 57 -14.56 -2.83 -10.91
C ILE A 57 -15.61 -2.92 -9.80
N ARG A 58 -15.96 -1.80 -9.17
CA ARG A 58 -16.99 -1.77 -8.12
C ARG A 58 -18.34 -2.28 -8.65
N GLU A 59 -18.77 -1.79 -9.81
CA GLU A 59 -20.02 -2.20 -10.46
C GLU A 59 -20.01 -3.69 -10.80
N TYR A 60 -18.90 -4.20 -11.34
CA TYR A 60 -18.74 -5.64 -11.59
C TYR A 60 -18.88 -6.47 -10.31
N LEU A 61 -18.23 -6.06 -9.22
CA LEU A 61 -18.31 -6.78 -7.94
C LEU A 61 -19.73 -6.76 -7.37
N GLU A 62 -20.43 -5.63 -7.47
CA GLU A 62 -21.83 -5.50 -7.04
C GLU A 62 -22.77 -6.36 -7.88
N PHE A 63 -22.63 -6.33 -9.21
CA PHE A 63 -23.41 -7.14 -10.14
C PHE A 63 -23.28 -8.63 -9.85
N ASN A 64 -22.06 -9.09 -9.56
CA ASN A 64 -21.77 -10.49 -9.23
C ASN A 64 -21.96 -10.83 -7.74
N LYS A 65 -22.50 -9.91 -6.93
CA LYS A 65 -22.81 -10.10 -5.50
C LYS A 65 -21.61 -10.38 -4.61
N TYR A 66 -20.42 -9.92 -4.98
CA TYR A 66 -19.19 -10.01 -4.17
C TYR A 66 -19.11 -8.88 -3.13
N LYS A 67 -20.07 -8.88 -2.19
CA LYS A 67 -20.27 -7.78 -1.22
C LYS A 67 -19.06 -7.52 -0.32
N TYR A 68 -18.38 -8.58 0.14
CA TYR A 68 -17.22 -8.44 1.02
C TYR A 68 -16.03 -7.83 0.28
N THR A 69 -15.77 -8.26 -0.96
CA THR A 69 -14.69 -7.72 -1.80
C THR A 69 -14.95 -6.27 -2.16
N ALA A 70 -16.19 -5.93 -2.55
CA ALA A 70 -16.58 -4.55 -2.80
C ALA A 70 -16.39 -3.65 -1.56
N SER A 71 -16.73 -4.16 -0.37
CA SER A 71 -16.53 -3.43 0.89
C SER A 71 -15.07 -3.13 1.19
N VAL A 72 -14.15 -4.09 0.94
CA VAL A 72 -12.71 -3.88 1.14
C VAL A 72 -12.17 -2.85 0.14
N LEU A 73 -12.55 -2.96 -1.13
CA LEU A 73 -12.14 -2.01 -2.18
C LEU A 73 -12.50 -0.55 -1.83
N MET A 74 -13.67 -0.33 -1.23
CA MET A 74 -14.10 1.00 -0.78
C MET A 74 -13.34 1.49 0.45
N ALA A 75 -12.89 0.57 1.33
CA ALA A 75 -12.14 0.90 2.54
C ALA A 75 -10.66 1.27 2.22
N ASP A 76 -10.05 0.59 1.24
CA ASP A 76 -8.64 0.77 0.86
C ASP A 76 -8.36 2.08 0.09
N GLY A 77 -9.34 3.00 0.05
CA GLY A 77 -9.14 4.35 -0.45
C GLY A 77 -9.15 4.49 -1.97
N LEU A 78 -9.34 3.41 -2.74
CA LEU A 78 -9.55 3.46 -4.19
C LEU A 78 -10.81 4.25 -4.58
N GLY A 79 -11.79 4.33 -3.67
CA GLY A 79 -13.01 5.13 -3.78
C GLY A 79 -12.88 6.55 -3.24
N ARG A 80 -11.67 7.01 -2.85
CA ARG A 80 -11.47 8.42 -2.50
C ARG A 80 -11.61 9.24 -3.78
N LYS A 81 -12.79 9.83 -3.98
CA LYS A 81 -12.94 11.07 -4.75
C LYS A 81 -11.77 11.95 -4.35
N GLY A 82 -10.89 12.27 -5.30
CA GLY A 82 -9.64 12.95 -5.04
C GLY A 82 -9.88 14.04 -4.00
N LYS A 83 -9.11 14.04 -2.91
CA LYS A 83 -8.98 15.26 -2.12
C LYS A 83 -8.48 16.29 -3.13
N GLY A 84 -9.40 17.09 -3.65
CA GLY A 84 -9.05 18.25 -4.43
C GLY A 84 -8.16 19.07 -3.53
N THR A 85 -6.88 19.11 -3.84
CA THR A 85 -6.02 20.21 -3.43
C THR A 85 -6.50 21.40 -4.24
N SER A 86 -7.64 21.97 -3.84
CA SER A 86 -8.06 23.32 -4.22
C SER A 86 -7.32 24.28 -3.29
N ALA A 87 -6.01 24.28 -3.40
CA ALA A 87 -5.11 25.22 -2.75
C ALA A 87 -3.88 25.22 -3.63
N ASP A 88 -3.93 26.05 -4.67
CA ASP A 88 -2.83 26.63 -5.47
C ASP A 88 -3.40 27.05 -6.83
N ILE A 89 -4.44 27.90 -6.80
CA ILE A 89 -4.63 28.86 -7.87
C ILE A 89 -3.67 29.99 -7.51
N GLU A 90 -2.42 29.90 -7.98
CA GLU A 90 -1.54 31.05 -8.06
C GLU A 90 -2.25 32.07 -8.97
N GLU A 91 -2.86 33.10 -8.37
CA GLU A 91 -3.25 34.29 -9.10
C GLU A 91 -2.01 34.83 -9.82
N PRO A 92 -2.08 35.14 -11.13
CA PRO A 92 -0.93 35.70 -11.83
C PRO A 92 -0.54 37.03 -11.19
N PRO A 93 0.77 37.31 -11.01
CA PRO A 93 1.20 38.54 -10.36
C PRO A 93 0.76 39.74 -11.19
N VAL A 94 -0.14 40.55 -10.63
CA VAL A 94 -0.51 41.85 -11.18
C VAL A 94 0.72 42.76 -11.06
N SER A 95 1.42 42.97 -12.17
CA SER A 95 2.53 43.92 -12.26
C SER A 95 2.08 45.32 -11.84
N PRO A 96 2.73 45.97 -10.85
CA PRO A 96 2.48 47.36 -10.56
C PRO A 96 3.38 48.23 -11.44
N ALA A 97 2.77 49.23 -12.08
CA ALA A 97 3.32 50.55 -12.42
C ALA A 97 3.13 50.95 -13.88
N VAL A 98 2.17 51.85 -14.09
CA VAL A 98 2.42 53.05 -14.88
C VAL A 98 2.03 54.24 -14.00
N LYS A 99 3.04 54.87 -13.39
CA LYS A 99 2.87 56.19 -12.79
C LYS A 99 2.68 57.19 -13.95
N ARG A 100 1.61 57.98 -13.84
CA ARG A 100 1.35 59.15 -14.67
C ARG A 100 2.42 60.22 -14.47
#